data_AF-R9JVM8-F1
#
_entry.id   AF-R9JVM8-F1
#
_cell.length_a   1.000
_cell.length_b   1.000
_cell.length_c   1.000
_cell.angle_alpha   90.00
_cell.angle_beta   90.00
_cell.angle_gamma   90.00
#
_symmetry.space_group_name_H-M   'P 1'
#
loop_
_entity.id
_entity.type
_entity.pdbx_description
1 polymer ?
#
loop_
_entity_poly.entity_id
_entity_poly.type
_entity_poly.pdbx_seq_one_letter_code
_entity_poly.pdbx_strand_id
1 'polypeptide(L)'
;MKKVERYFYPAVFTYEPGQEIAVDFPDLKCATSGINDDDALLSARELLGCVLYGLEEDKEEIPAPTPLAQVEIQPNERAVLVDVYMPSIRQAHVNRSVNRTVTLPAWLNAAALERNINFSQVLQDALKTQLHLG
;
A
#
# COMPACT_ATOMS: atom_id res chain seq x y z
N MET A 1 6.08 2.14 -21.52
CA MET A 1 5.10 1.10 -21.13
C MET A 1 4.31 1.61 -19.93
N LYS A 2 3.01 1.31 -19.86
CA LYS A 2 2.20 1.63 -18.68
C LYS A 2 2.64 0.71 -17.54
N LYS A 3 3.09 1.27 -16.42
CA LYS A 3 3.41 0.47 -15.22
C LYS A 3 2.12 -0.13 -14.66
N VAL A 4 2.17 -1.38 -14.18
CA VAL A 4 1.04 -2.03 -13.51
C VAL A 4 0.69 -1.23 -12.24
N GLU A 5 -0.58 -0.97 -11.99
CA GLU A 5 -0.99 -0.12 -10.85
C GLU A 5 -1.37 -0.91 -9.60
N ARG A 6 -1.80 -2.16 -9.76
CA ARG A 6 -2.18 -3.03 -8.66
C ARG A 6 -1.65 -4.43 -8.87
N TYR A 7 -1.03 -4.98 -7.84
CA TYR A 7 -0.56 -6.36 -7.82
C TYR A 7 -1.36 -7.17 -6.79
N PHE A 8 -1.41 -8.48 -7.00
CA PHE A 8 -2.09 -9.43 -6.14
C PHE A 8 -1.17 -10.64 -5.99
N TYR A 9 -0.75 -10.95 -4.77
CA TYR A 9 0.08 -12.11 -4.48
C TYR A 9 -0.55 -12.94 -3.36
N PRO A 10 -0.52 -14.28 -3.48
CA PRO A 10 -0.82 -15.11 -2.33
C PRO A 10 0.26 -14.95 -1.27
N ALA A 11 -0.18 -14.81 -0.03
CA ALA A 11 0.63 -14.92 1.17
C ALA A 11 0.16 -16.13 1.98
N VAL A 12 1.08 -16.81 2.64
CA VAL A 12 0.81 -17.95 3.52
C VAL A 12 0.98 -17.49 4.96
N PHE A 13 -0.10 -17.61 5.73
CA PHE A 13 -0.15 -17.24 7.15
C PHE A 13 0.00 -18.50 7.98
N THR A 14 1.05 -18.59 8.78
CA THR A 14 1.37 -19.76 9.60
C THR A 14 1.05 -19.47 11.06
N TYR A 15 0.23 -20.33 11.66
CA TYR A 15 -0.21 -20.18 13.04
C TYR A 15 0.50 -21.18 13.94
N GLU A 16 1.27 -20.67 14.91
CA GLU A 16 1.90 -21.48 15.95
C GLU A 16 1.46 -21.02 17.36
N PRO A 17 1.11 -21.95 18.28
CA PRO A 17 0.68 -21.57 19.62
C PRO A 17 1.74 -20.76 20.37
N GLY A 18 1.38 -19.55 20.81
CA GLY A 18 2.26 -18.68 21.59
C GLY A 18 3.33 -17.94 20.77
N GLN A 19 3.23 -17.97 19.44
CA GLN A 19 4.08 -17.19 18.53
C GLN A 19 3.25 -16.15 17.76
N GLU A 20 3.94 -15.19 17.15
CA GLU A 20 3.35 -14.31 16.14
C GLU A 20 2.93 -15.12 14.90
N ILE A 21 1.97 -14.60 14.16
CA ILE A 21 1.56 -15.17 12.88
C ILE A 21 2.64 -14.85 11.88
N ALA A 22 3.37 -15.86 11.40
CA ALA A 22 4.33 -15.69 10.32
C ALA A 22 3.57 -15.53 8.99
N VAL A 23 4.05 -14.64 8.13
CA VAL A 23 3.48 -14.38 6.82
C VAL A 23 4.57 -14.46 5.77
N ASP A 24 4.41 -15.37 4.82
CA ASP A 24 5.37 -15.61 3.74
C ASP A 24 4.75 -15.33 2.38
N PHE A 25 5.50 -14.71 1.48
CA PHE A 25 5.15 -14.60 0.05
C PHE A 25 6.04 -15.55 -0.75
N PRO A 26 5.58 -16.76 -1.11
CA PRO A 26 6.43 -17.79 -1.70
C PRO A 26 7.09 -17.35 -3.03
N ASP A 27 6.33 -16.66 -3.88
CA ASP A 27 6.80 -16.22 -5.20
C ASP A 27 7.85 -15.09 -5.10
N LEU A 28 7.82 -14.32 -4.02
CA LEU A 28 8.71 -13.17 -3.79
C LEU A 28 9.85 -13.47 -2.81
N LYS A 29 9.83 -14.65 -2.16
CA LYS A 29 10.84 -15.11 -1.19
C LYS A 29 11.09 -14.09 -0.06
N CYS A 30 10.02 -13.48 0.42
CA CYS A 30 10.05 -12.54 1.54
C CYS A 30 9.03 -12.93 2.61
N ALA A 31 9.31 -12.53 3.85
CA ALA A 31 8.51 -12.89 5.01
C ALA A 31 8.40 -11.72 5.99
N THR A 32 7.31 -11.69 6.74
CA THR A 32 7.04 -10.77 7.86
C THR A 32 6.21 -11.51 8.93
N SER A 33 5.80 -10.82 9.97
CA SER A 33 4.95 -11.37 11.02
C SER A 33 3.98 -10.33 11.55
N GLY A 34 2.99 -10.79 12.30
CA GLY A 34 2.11 -9.92 13.08
C GLY A 34 1.58 -10.61 14.33
N ILE A 35 1.25 -9.82 15.35
CA ILE A 35 0.82 -10.31 16.67
C ILE A 35 -0.63 -10.83 16.67
N ASN A 36 -1.40 -10.51 15.63
CA ASN A 36 -2.78 -10.96 15.39
C ASN A 36 -3.10 -10.87 13.89
N ASP A 37 -4.27 -11.34 13.47
CA ASP A 37 -4.64 -11.39 12.04
C ASP A 37 -4.64 -10.01 11.34
N ASP A 38 -5.11 -8.97 12.02
CA ASP A 38 -5.16 -7.61 11.46
C ASP A 38 -3.75 -7.06 11.24
N ASP A 39 -2.89 -7.20 12.26
CA ASP A 39 -1.49 -6.79 12.22
C ASP A 39 -0.71 -7.57 11.14
N ALA A 40 -0.88 -8.90 11.09
CA ALA A 40 -0.24 -9.74 10.10
C ALA A 40 -0.67 -9.37 8.67
N LEU A 41 -1.94 -9.05 8.44
CA LEU A 41 -2.43 -8.59 7.13
C LEU A 41 -1.89 -7.22 6.74
N LEU A 42 -1.77 -6.29 7.69
CA LEU A 42 -1.18 -4.97 7.46
C LEU A 42 0.31 -5.08 7.16
N SER A 43 1.06 -5.84 7.96
CA SER A 43 2.47 -6.15 7.74
C SER A 43 2.69 -6.80 6.37
N ALA A 44 1.84 -7.74 5.98
CA ALA A 44 1.90 -8.38 4.67
C ALA A 44 1.73 -7.38 3.52
N ARG A 45 0.76 -6.46 3.61
CA ARG A 45 0.54 -5.43 2.59
C ARG A 45 1.72 -4.47 2.49
N GLU A 46 2.28 -4.07 3.63
CA GLU A 46 3.42 -3.17 3.67
C GLU A 46 4.67 -3.82 3.08
N LEU A 47 4.98 -5.06 3.48
CA LEU A 47 6.08 -5.85 2.91
C LEU A 47 5.92 -6.03 1.40
N LEU A 48 4.74 -6.44 0.93
CA LEU A 48 4.46 -6.64 -0.49
C LEU A 48 4.73 -5.37 -1.30
N GLY A 49 4.29 -4.22 -0.78
CA GLY A 49 4.55 -2.92 -1.38
C GLY A 49 6.04 -2.57 -1.46
N CYS A 50 6.77 -2.76 -0.36
CA CYS A 50 8.21 -2.52 -0.28
C CYS A 50 9.00 -3.39 -1.26
N VAL A 51 8.72 -4.69 -1.31
CA VAL A 51 9.43 -5.64 -2.19
C VAL A 51 9.17 -5.34 -3.65
N LEU A 52 7.91 -5.14 -4.05
CA LEU A 52 7.57 -4.81 -5.43
C LEU A 52 8.16 -3.46 -5.85
N TYR A 53 8.24 -2.50 -4.94
CA TYR A 53 8.88 -1.21 -5.23
C TYR A 53 10.39 -1.36 -5.45
N GLY A 54 11.08 -2.14 -4.62
CA GLY A 54 12.50 -2.46 -4.80
C GLY A 54 12.77 -3.10 -6.16
N LEU A 55 12.03 -4.16 -6.51
CA LEU A 55 12.14 -4.82 -7.81
C LEU A 55 11.92 -3.86 -8.99
N GLU A 56 10.96 -2.93 -8.87
CA GLU A 56 10.72 -1.91 -9.91
C GLU A 56 11.86 -0.90 -10.06
N GLU A 57 12.46 -0.45 -8.96
CA GLU A 57 13.56 0.53 -8.95
C GLU A 57 14.86 -0.09 -9.46
N ASP A 58 15.13 -1.33 -9.05
CA ASP A 58 16.30 -2.11 -9.48
C ASP A 58 16.14 -2.66 -10.91
N LYS A 59 14.96 -2.48 -11.52
CA LYS A 59 14.57 -2.99 -12.85
C LYS A 59 14.71 -4.52 -12.95
N GLU A 60 14.47 -5.19 -11.84
CA GLU A 60 14.42 -6.65 -11.79
C GLU A 60 13.08 -7.16 -12.32
N GLU A 61 13.07 -8.42 -12.74
CA GLU A 61 11.84 -9.07 -13.17
C GLU A 61 10.97 -9.38 -11.94
N ILE A 62 9.71 -8.98 -12.00
CA ILE A 62 8.73 -9.27 -10.95
C ILE A 62 8.17 -10.67 -11.20
N PRO A 63 8.39 -11.66 -10.30
CA PRO A 63 7.92 -13.04 -10.49
C PRO A 63 6.40 -13.10 -10.62
N ALA A 64 5.85 -13.90 -11.53
CA ALA A 64 4.40 -14.04 -11.65
C ALA A 64 3.80 -14.71 -10.39
N PRO A 65 2.65 -14.21 -9.87
CA PRO A 65 2.02 -14.80 -8.70
C PRO A 65 1.43 -16.18 -9.01
N THR A 66 1.64 -17.12 -8.11
CA THR A 66 0.96 -18.42 -8.13
C THR A 66 -0.56 -18.20 -7.94
N PRO A 67 -1.43 -18.84 -8.74
CA PRO A 67 -2.87 -18.75 -8.52
C PRO A 67 -3.24 -19.21 -7.11
N LEU A 68 -4.11 -18.48 -6.40
CA LEU A 68 -4.45 -18.79 -5.00
C LEU A 68 -4.89 -20.25 -4.79
N ALA A 69 -5.62 -20.83 -5.74
CA ALA A 69 -6.09 -22.22 -5.68
C ALA A 69 -4.98 -23.28 -5.83
N GLN A 70 -3.78 -22.88 -6.23
CA GLN A 70 -2.61 -23.75 -6.42
C GLN A 70 -1.56 -23.56 -5.32
N VAL A 71 -1.82 -22.68 -4.34
CA VAL A 71 -0.93 -22.47 -3.20
C VAL A 71 -1.02 -23.70 -2.29
N GLU A 72 0.11 -24.38 -2.13
CA GLU A 72 0.23 -25.49 -1.20
C GLU A 72 0.37 -24.95 0.22
N ILE A 73 -0.39 -25.52 1.15
CA ILE A 73 -0.42 -25.11 2.56
C ILE A 73 -0.35 -26.31 3.49
N GLN A 74 0.24 -26.11 4.66
CA GLN A 74 0.24 -27.04 5.78
C GLN A 74 -1.04 -26.92 6.62
N PRO A 75 -1.34 -27.90 7.51
CA PRO A 75 -2.57 -27.88 8.32
C PRO A 75 -2.75 -26.61 9.19
N ASN A 76 -1.65 -26.03 9.65
CA ASN A 76 -1.61 -24.81 10.47
C ASN A 76 -1.44 -23.53 9.64
N GLU A 77 -1.56 -23.60 8.31
CA GLU A 77 -1.35 -22.48 7.41
C GLU A 77 -2.66 -22.05 6.73
N ARG A 78 -2.76 -20.77 6.36
CA ARG A 78 -3.88 -20.22 5.57
C ARG A 78 -3.34 -19.35 4.45
N ALA A 79 -3.73 -19.66 3.21
CA ALA A 79 -3.42 -18.81 2.07
C ALA A 79 -4.39 -17.63 1.99
N VAL A 80 -3.85 -16.42 1.87
CA VAL A 80 -4.59 -15.15 1.78
C VAL A 80 -4.12 -14.40 0.56
N LEU A 81 -5.05 -13.90 -0.25
CA LEU A 81 -4.70 -13.05 -1.39
C LEU A 81 -4.51 -11.61 -0.91
N VAL A 82 -3.30 -11.08 -1.05
CA VAL A 82 -2.93 -9.73 -0.62
C VAL A 82 -2.76 -8.85 -1.84
N ASP A 83 -3.40 -7.68 -1.82
CA ASP A 83 -3.31 -6.69 -2.87
C ASP A 83 -2.52 -5.46 -2.44
N VAL A 84 -1.87 -4.82 -3.41
CA VAL A 84 -1.20 -3.54 -3.19
C VAL A 84 -1.36 -2.60 -4.36
N TYR A 85 -1.64 -1.33 -4.06
CA TYR A 85 -1.74 -0.26 -5.05
C TYR A 85 -0.42 0.49 -5.14
N MET A 86 0.33 0.26 -6.22
CA MET A 86 1.69 0.79 -6.37
C MET A 86 1.78 2.30 -6.55
N PRO A 87 0.81 3.01 -7.17
CA PRO A 87 0.91 4.46 -7.29
C PRO A 87 1.06 5.19 -5.96
N SER A 88 0.46 4.71 -4.86
CA SER A 88 0.68 5.32 -3.54
C SER A 88 2.10 5.08 -3.03
N ILE A 89 2.67 3.90 -3.24
CA ILE A 89 4.02 3.54 -2.78
C ILE A 89 5.09 4.27 -3.61
N ARG A 90 4.94 4.27 -4.94
CA ARG A 90 5.83 5.01 -5.86
C ARG A 90 5.84 6.50 -5.57
N GLN A 91 4.71 7.04 -5.12
CA GLN A 91 4.59 8.46 -4.79
C GLN A 91 4.98 8.76 -3.33
N ALA A 92 5.01 7.77 -2.43
CA ALA A 92 5.38 7.97 -1.04
C ALA A 92 6.84 8.47 -0.87
N HIS A 93 7.76 8.06 -1.75
CA HIS A 93 9.14 8.56 -1.79
C HIS A 93 9.33 9.80 -2.67
N VAL A 94 8.28 10.21 -3.39
CA VAL A 94 8.28 11.38 -4.25
C VAL A 94 7.60 12.51 -3.51
N ASN A 95 8.37 13.31 -2.78
CA ASN A 95 7.95 14.61 -2.21
C ASN A 95 7.68 15.67 -3.31
N ARG A 96 7.06 15.27 -4.43
CA ARG A 96 6.71 16.16 -5.52
C ARG A 96 5.23 16.49 -5.41
N SER A 97 4.95 17.73 -5.04
CA SER A 97 3.61 18.29 -5.14
C SER A 97 3.10 18.16 -6.57
N VAL A 98 1.96 17.49 -6.74
CA VAL A 98 1.25 17.42 -8.02
C VAL A 98 0.20 18.53 -8.07
N ASN A 99 0.20 19.32 -9.14
CA ASN A 99 -0.80 20.37 -9.32
C ASN A 99 -2.16 19.76 -9.64
N ARG A 100 -3.19 20.20 -8.91
CA ARG A 100 -4.59 19.85 -9.15
C ARG A 100 -5.42 21.11 -9.24
N THR A 101 -6.23 21.22 -10.29
CA THR A 101 -7.18 22.32 -10.46
C THR A 101 -8.42 22.05 -9.62
N VAL A 102 -8.79 22.98 -8.75
CA VAL A 102 -9.99 22.90 -7.90
C VAL A 102 -11.05 23.89 -8.37
N THR A 103 -12.33 23.54 -8.21
CA THR A 103 -13.46 24.43 -8.50
C THR A 103 -14.07 24.88 -7.18
N LEU A 104 -14.22 26.19 -7.01
CA LEU A 104 -14.71 26.80 -5.77
C LEU A 104 -15.75 27.89 -6.09
N PRO A 105 -16.75 28.12 -5.21
CA PRO A 105 -17.59 29.31 -5.28
C PRO A 105 -16.75 30.59 -5.23
N ALA A 106 -17.11 31.60 -6.02
CA ALA A 106 -16.35 32.85 -6.12
C ALA A 106 -16.17 33.58 -4.77
N TRP A 107 -17.21 33.58 -3.93
CA TRP A 107 -17.16 34.17 -2.60
C TRP A 107 -16.16 33.49 -1.67
N LEU A 108 -15.99 32.17 -1.80
CA LEU A 108 -15.08 31.39 -0.97
C LEU A 108 -13.63 31.62 -1.39
N ASN A 109 -13.38 31.70 -2.70
CA ASN A 109 -12.07 32.07 -3.24
C ASN A 109 -11.66 33.47 -2.77
N ALA A 110 -12.56 34.46 -2.85
CA ALA A 110 -12.29 35.81 -2.38
C ALA A 110 -11.96 35.86 -0.88
N ALA A 111 -12.76 35.19 -0.04
CA ALA A 111 -12.53 35.15 1.40
C ALA A 111 -11.20 34.44 1.78
N ALA A 112 -10.83 33.40 1.04
CA ALA A 112 -9.57 32.69 1.25
C ALA A 112 -8.35 33.54 0.83
N LEU A 113 -8.44 34.27 -0.28
CA LEU A 113 -7.38 35.17 -0.75
C LEU A 113 -7.19 36.36 0.19
N GLU A 114 -8.27 36.98 0.68
CA GLU A 114 -8.21 38.08 1.65
C GLU A 114 -7.46 37.67 2.93
N ARG A 115 -7.64 36.41 3.35
CA ARG A 115 -7.00 35.84 4.54
C ARG A 115 -5.66 35.17 4.26
N ASN A 116 -5.14 35.28 3.03
CA ASN A 116 -3.88 34.69 2.59
C ASN A 116 -3.80 33.17 2.86
N ILE A 117 -4.91 32.45 2.65
CA ILE A 117 -5.01 31.02 2.87
C ILE A 117 -4.26 30.25 1.78
N ASN A 118 -3.42 29.29 2.20
CA ASN A 118 -2.75 28.38 1.27
C ASN A 118 -3.71 27.23 0.88
N PHE A 119 -4.32 27.35 -0.30
CA PHE A 119 -5.24 26.35 -0.84
C PHE A 119 -4.63 24.94 -0.92
N SER A 120 -3.37 24.85 -1.32
CA SER A 120 -2.68 23.56 -1.44
C SER A 120 -2.49 22.89 -0.08
N GLN A 121 -2.19 23.66 0.97
CA GLN A 121 -2.07 23.14 2.33
C GLN A 121 -3.44 22.70 2.87
N VAL A 122 -4.46 23.55 2.72
CA VAL A 122 -5.83 23.22 3.17
C VAL A 122 -6.35 21.95 2.50
N LEU A 123 -6.11 21.77 1.20
CA LEU A 123 -6.51 20.56 0.49
C LEU A 123 -5.75 19.32 1.02
N GLN A 124 -4.44 19.45 1.26
CA GLN A 124 -3.64 18.36 1.82
C GLN A 124 -4.13 17.96 3.22
N ASP A 125 -4.35 18.93 4.10
CA ASP A 125 -4.83 18.69 5.46
C ASP A 125 -6.23 18.05 5.48
N ALA A 126 -7.12 18.52 4.60
CA ALA A 126 -8.45 17.95 4.44
C ALA A 126 -8.40 16.50 3.92
N LEU A 127 -7.55 16.20 2.94
CA LEU A 127 -7.38 14.86 2.41
C LEU A 127 -6.76 13.92 3.45
N LYS A 128 -5.73 14.37 4.17
CA LYS A 128 -5.14 13.63 5.29
C LYS A 128 -6.18 13.29 6.34
N THR A 129 -7.02 14.26 6.72
CA THR A 129 -8.10 14.06 7.68
C THR A 129 -9.12 13.05 7.18
N GLN A 130 -9.59 13.16 5.92
CA GLN A 130 -10.59 12.23 5.37
C GLN A 130 -10.06 10.81 5.16
N LEU A 131 -8.77 10.68 4.85
CA LEU A 131 -8.12 9.40 4.62
C LEU A 131 -7.51 8.80 5.89
N HIS A 132 -7.63 9.48 7.04
CA HIS A 132 -7.04 9.09 8.31
C HIS A 132 -5.52 8.90 8.24
N LEU A 133 -4.83 9.81 7.54
CA LEU A 133 -3.37 9.86 7.39
C LEU A 133 -2.78 10.99 8.25
N GLY A 134 -1.70 10.71 8.99
CA GLY A 134 -0.98 11.67 9.85
C GLY A 134 -0.12 12.71 9.13
#